data_AF-A0A7G9L416-F1
#
_entry.id   AF-A0A7G9L416-F1
#
_cell.length_a   1.000
_cell.length_b   1.000
_cell.length_c   1.000
_cell.angle_alpha   90.00
_cell.angle_beta   90.00
_cell.angle_gamma   90.00
#
_symmetry.space_group_name_H-M   'P 1'
#
loop_
_entity.id
_entity.type
_entity.pdbx_description
1 polymer ?
#
loop_
_entity_poly.entity_id
_entity_poly.type
_entity_poly.pdbx_seq_one_letter_code
_entity_poly.pdbx_strand_id
1 'polypeptide(L)' 'MDKVEADTLASKHAALHAIIDEEEHRSHPNDDLLHQLKKEKLRLKDELAGHYEH' A
#
# COMPACT_ATOMS: atom_id res chain seq x y z
N MET A 1 6.91 6.05 -21.15
CA MET A 1 5.44 5.96 -21.11
C MET A 1 4.91 5.81 -19.67
N ASP A 2 5.64 6.23 -18.64
CA ASP A 2 5.55 5.56 -17.32
C ASP A 2 5.02 6.44 -16.18
N LYS A 3 4.64 7.70 -16.48
CA LYS A 3 4.11 8.62 -15.46
C LYS A 3 2.72 8.23 -14.95
N VAL A 4 1.90 7.63 -15.81
CA VAL A 4 0.51 7.24 -15.48
C VAL A 4 0.50 6.04 -14.52
N GLU A 5 1.39 5.08 -14.73
CA GLU A 5 1.53 3.90 -13.86
C GLU A 5 2.01 4.32 -12.46
N ALA A 6 3.03 5.17 -12.37
CA ALA A 6 3.51 5.70 -11.10
C ALA A 6 2.45 6.51 -10.34
N ASP A 7 1.68 7.35 -11.03
CA ASP A 7 0.60 8.13 -10.39
C ASP A 7 -0.54 7.23 -9.87
N THR A 8 -0.89 6.19 -10.65
CA THR A 8 -1.88 5.18 -10.26
C THR A 8 -1.41 4.37 -9.06
N LEU A 9 -0.15 3.93 -9.06
CA LEU A 9 0.45 3.22 -7.94
C LEU A 9 0.52 4.09 -6.69
N ALA A 10 0.90 5.38 -6.82
CA ALA A 10 0.96 6.31 -5.71
C ALA A 10 -0.43 6.54 -5.10
N SER A 11 -1.46 6.66 -5.95
CA SER A 11 -2.86 6.76 -5.51
C SER A 11 -3.32 5.50 -4.77
N LYS A 12 -3.01 4.30 -5.28
CA LYS A 12 -3.31 3.04 -4.60
C LYS A 12 -2.57 2.92 -3.26
N HIS A 13 -1.30 3.31 -3.22
CA HIS A 13 -0.51 3.32 -1.99
C HIS A 13 -1.10 4.27 -0.94
N ALA A 14 -1.53 5.46 -1.35
CA ALA A 14 -2.19 6.42 -0.46
C ALA A 14 -3.53 5.88 0.07
N ALA A 15 -4.35 5.26 -0.79
CA ALA A 15 -5.60 4.64 -0.40
C ALA A 15 -5.39 3.49 0.61
N LEU A 16 -4.44 2.59 0.36
CA LEU A 16 -4.09 1.52 1.30
C LEU A 16 -3.61 2.08 2.64
N HIS A 17 -2.86 3.17 2.63
CA HIS A 17 -2.41 3.81 3.86
C HIS A 17 -3.57 4.35 4.69
N ALA A 18 -4.54 4.99 4.05
CA ALA A 18 -5.75 5.46 4.74
C ALA A 18 -6.54 4.28 5.33
N ILE A 19 -6.74 3.20 4.57
CA ILE A 19 -7.45 2.01 5.04
C ILE A 19 -6.72 1.37 6.23
N ILE A 20 -5.38 1.26 6.18
CA ILE A 20 -4.57 0.75 7.29
C ILE A 20 -4.75 1.63 8.53
N ASP A 21 -4.65 2.95 8.38
CA ASP A 21 -4.77 3.90 9.49
C ASP A 21 -6.15 3.84 10.16
N GLU A 22 -7.22 3.80 9.35
CA GLU A 22 -8.59 3.60 9.82
C GLU A 22 -8.77 2.27 10.55
N GLU A 23 -8.17 1.20 10.04
CA GLU A 23 -8.26 -0.13 10.65
C GLU A 23 -7.41 -0.23 11.93
N GLU A 24 -6.24 0.42 12.01
CA GLU A 24 -5.43 0.52 13.25
C GLU A 24 -6.10 1.37 14.33
N HIS A 25 -6.88 2.37 13.92
CA HIS A 25 -7.64 3.22 14.84
C HIS A 25 -8.94 2.58 15.35
N ARG A 26 -9.38 1.46 14.77
CA ARG A 26 -10.57 0.75 15.26
C ARG A 26 -10.29 0.08 16.60
N SER A 27 -11.30 0.05 17.46
CA SER A 27 -11.20 -0.61 18.77
C SER A 27 -10.85 -2.10 18.69
N HIS A 28 -11.15 -2.74 17.55
CA HIS A 28 -10.84 -4.14 17.25
C HIS A 28 -10.22 -4.20 15.83
N PRO A 29 -8.92 -3.90 15.70
CA PRO A 29 -8.24 -4.01 14.42
C PRO A 29 -8.20 -5.49 13.99
N ASN A 30 -8.37 -5.76 12.69
CA ASN A 30 -8.10 -7.08 12.15
C ASN A 30 -6.62 -7.20 11.79
N ASP A 31 -5.80 -7.73 12.69
CA ASP A 31 -4.35 -7.88 12.47
C ASP A 31 -3.98 -8.62 11.18
N ASP A 32 -4.77 -9.61 10.76
CA ASP A 32 -4.54 -10.35 9.51
C ASP A 32 -4.75 -9.46 8.28
N LEU A 33 -5.89 -8.74 8.23
CA LEU A 33 -6.19 -7.75 7.20
C LEU A 33 -5.13 -6.66 7.17
N LEU A 34 -4.73 -6.17 8.35
CA LEU A 34 -3.72 -5.13 8.51
C LEU A 34 -2.35 -5.56 7.98
N HIS A 35 -1.95 -6.81 8.25
CA HIS A 35 -0.74 -7.39 7.70
C HIS A 35 -0.82 -7.55 6.18
N GLN A 36 -1.96 -7.99 5.63
CA GLN A 36 -2.17 -8.09 4.19
C GLN A 36 -2.06 -6.72 3.51
N LEU A 37 -2.76 -5.71 4.04
CA LEU A 37 -2.73 -4.34 3.52
C LEU A 37 -1.33 -3.73 3.60
N LYS A 38 -0.60 -3.93 4.72
CA LYS A 38 0.79 -3.46 4.87
C LYS A 38 1.73 -4.13 3.86
N LYS A 39 1.57 -5.44 3.58
CA LYS A 39 2.34 -6.14 2.53
C LYS A 39 2.04 -5.61 1.13
N GLU A 40 0.77 -5.36 0.82
CA GLU A 40 0.37 -4.83 -0.49
C GLU A 40 0.89 -3.40 -0.68
N LYS A 41 0.79 -2.57 0.36
CA LYS A 41 1.39 -1.23 0.39
C LYS A 41 2.89 -1.29 0.14
N LEU A 42 3.60 -2.23 0.77
CA LEU A 42 5.04 -2.41 0.58
C LEU A 42 5.37 -2.81 -0.87
N ARG A 43 4.63 -3.76 -1.46
CA ARG A 43 4.82 -4.15 -2.86
C ARG A 43 4.65 -2.99 -3.83
N LEU A 44 3.59 -2.18 -3.67
CA LEU A 44 3.37 -1.01 -4.51
C LEU A 44 4.48 0.04 -4.33
N LYS A 45 4.99 0.20 -3.10
CA LYS A 45 6.11 1.10 -2.83
C LYS A 45 7.40 0.61 -3.49
N ASP A 46 7.68 -0.69 -3.46
CA ASP A 46 8.83 -1.30 -4.14
C ASP A 46 8.73 -1.19 -5.66
N GLU A 47 7.53 -1.43 -6.22
CA GLU A 47 7.24 -1.28 -7.64
C GLU A 47 7.40 0.19 -8.09
N LEU A 48 6.95 1.15 -7.28
CA LEU A 48 7.17 2.59 -7.49
C LEU A 48 8.65 2.98 -7.41
N ALA A 49 9.38 2.41 -6.47
CA ALA A 49 10.79 2.69 -6.28
C ALA A 49 11.66 2.04 -7.37
N GLY A 50 11.08 1.17 -8.20
CA GLY A 50 11.82 0.38 -9.19
C GLY A 50 12.72 -0.68 -8.55
N HIS A 51 12.52 -1.00 -7.27
CA HIS A 51 13.30 -1.97 -6.49
C HIS A 51 12.84 -3.42 -6.72
N TYR A 52 12.29 -3.71 -7.91
CA TYR A 52 12.09 -5.09 -8.37
C TYR A 52 13.40 -5.61 -8.97
N GLU A 53 14.48 -5.60 -8.19
CA GLU A 53 15.65 -6.41 -8.53
C GLU A 53 15.34 -7.87 -8.14
N HIS A 54 15.23 -8.68 -9.18
CA HIS A 54 14.93 -10.12 -9.18
C HIS A 54 15.90 -10.95 -8.32
#